data_AF-A0A5R2N5X7-F1
#
_entry.id   AF-A0A5R2N5X7-F1
#
_cell.length_a   1.000
_cell.length_b   1.000
_cell.length_c   1.000
_cell.angle_alpha   90.00
_cell.angle_beta   90.00
_cell.angle_gamma   90.00
#
_symmetry.space_group_name_H-M   'P 1'
#
loop_
_entity.id
_entity.type
_entity.pdbx_description
1 polymer ?
#
loop_
_entity_poly.entity_id
_entity_poly.type
_entity_poly.pdbx_seq_one_letter_code
_entity_poly.pdbx_strand_id
1 'polypeptide(L)'
;MNGKDLKVGCETFTWEMLGDRFTGGPDDLLKAIADGGYAGIEITDTMIGRYAGKPAEFAAALKSSGLTLVSFAFGSRSGFTLKDQIGTDLETAKRWIDFVAAFPGALVSMGSATLVSDGPRDGKFAIAAEVYNKAGELGRKAGVQVA
;
A
#
# COMPACT_ATOMS: atom_id res chain seq x y z
N MET A 1 -11.71 19.10 -8.62
CA MET A 1 -10.67 18.42 -9.41
C MET A 1 -11.01 18.61 -10.87
N ASN A 2 -10.11 19.20 -11.66
CA ASN A 2 -10.25 19.16 -13.11
C ASN A 2 -9.76 17.78 -13.59
N GLY A 3 -10.18 17.30 -14.76
CA GLY A 3 -9.80 15.96 -15.25
C GLY A 3 -8.29 15.71 -15.36
N LYS A 4 -7.48 16.77 -15.35
CA LYS A 4 -6.01 16.73 -15.36
C LYS A 4 -5.37 16.40 -13.99
N ASP A 5 -6.12 16.51 -12.89
CA ASP A 5 -5.61 16.25 -11.53
C ASP A 5 -5.86 14.80 -11.08
N LEU A 6 -6.61 14.02 -11.87
CA LEU A 6 -6.93 12.63 -11.57
C LEU A 6 -5.71 11.74 -11.84
N LYS A 7 -5.24 11.05 -10.79
CA LYS A 7 -4.22 10.00 -10.92
C LYS A 7 -4.92 8.67 -11.16
N VAL A 8 -4.53 7.98 -12.22
CA VAL A 8 -5.06 6.65 -12.57
C VAL A 8 -3.92 5.65 -12.50
N GLY A 9 -4.11 4.58 -11.74
CA GLY A 9 -3.16 3.48 -11.64
C GLY A 9 -3.83 2.11 -11.79
N CYS A 10 -3.04 1.11 -12.15
CA CYS A 10 -3.46 -0.30 -12.13
C CYS A 10 -3.12 -0.92 -10.76
N GLU A 11 -4.09 -1.53 -10.10
CA GLU A 11 -3.91 -2.21 -8.83
C GLU A 11 -3.31 -3.61 -9.02
N THR A 12 -2.23 -3.89 -8.28
CA THR A 12 -1.51 -5.18 -8.38
C THR A 12 -2.18 -6.34 -7.65
N PHE A 13 -3.22 -6.12 -6.85
CA PHE A 13 -3.97 -7.18 -6.16
C PHE A 13 -4.54 -8.23 -7.12
N THR A 14 -4.82 -7.84 -8.38
CA THR A 14 -5.24 -8.78 -9.44
C THR A 14 -4.25 -9.93 -9.64
N TRP A 15 -2.95 -9.66 -9.52
CA TRP A 15 -1.91 -10.70 -9.62
C TRP A 15 -1.76 -11.48 -8.32
N GLU A 16 -1.95 -10.84 -7.15
CA GLU A 16 -1.97 -11.54 -5.86
C GLU A 16 -3.08 -12.61 -5.83
N MET A 17 -4.26 -12.30 -6.37
CA MET A 17 -5.38 -13.25 -6.47
C MET A 17 -5.10 -14.49 -7.35
N LEU A 18 -4.04 -14.47 -8.17
CA LEU A 18 -3.64 -15.66 -8.91
C LEU A 18 -2.94 -16.70 -8.00
N GLY A 19 -2.48 -16.28 -6.81
CA GLY A 19 -1.73 -17.12 -5.88
C GLY A 19 -0.53 -17.75 -6.56
N ASP A 20 -0.33 -19.06 -6.34
CA ASP A 20 0.79 -19.83 -6.90
C ASP A 20 0.83 -19.86 -8.44
N ARG A 21 -0.24 -19.43 -9.12
CA ARG A 21 -0.26 -19.34 -10.60
C ARG A 21 0.50 -18.13 -11.13
N PHE A 22 0.73 -17.11 -10.31
CA PHE A 22 1.62 -16.02 -10.68
C PHE A 22 3.05 -16.38 -10.28
N THR A 23 3.91 -16.62 -11.28
CA THR A 23 5.32 -16.99 -11.07
C THR A 23 6.30 -15.87 -11.40
N GLY A 24 5.79 -14.68 -11.74
CA GLY A 24 6.59 -13.50 -12.05
C GLY A 24 7.05 -12.74 -10.81
N GLY A 25 7.87 -11.72 -11.04
CA GLY A 25 8.31 -10.77 -10.01
C GLY A 25 7.74 -9.37 -10.22
N PRO A 26 8.16 -8.39 -9.39
CA PRO A 26 7.71 -7.01 -9.51
C PRO A 26 8.04 -6.39 -10.88
N ASP A 27 9.14 -6.81 -11.53
CA ASP A 27 9.48 -6.33 -12.86
C ASP A 27 8.48 -6.78 -13.93
N ASP A 28 7.98 -8.02 -13.83
CA ASP A 28 6.95 -8.55 -14.72
C ASP A 28 5.63 -7.80 -14.55
N LEU A 29 5.30 -7.38 -13.31
CA LEU A 29 4.14 -6.53 -13.04
C LEU A 29 4.27 -5.16 -13.70
N LEU A 30 5.41 -4.49 -13.51
CA LEU A 30 5.66 -3.18 -14.11
C LEU A 30 5.56 -3.25 -15.63
N LYS A 31 6.13 -4.29 -16.24
CA LYS A 31 6.02 -4.53 -17.66
C LYS A 31 4.56 -4.74 -18.09
N ALA A 32 3.83 -5.64 -17.44
CA ALA A 32 2.45 -5.94 -17.81
C ALA A 32 1.53 -4.72 -17.71
N ILE A 33 1.72 -3.89 -16.67
CA ILE A 33 0.94 -2.66 -16.45
C ILE A 33 1.28 -1.60 -17.50
N ALA A 34 2.57 -1.42 -17.81
CA ALA A 34 3.02 -0.50 -18.86
C ALA A 34 2.53 -0.94 -20.25
N ASP A 35 2.64 -2.24 -20.58
CA ASP A 35 2.12 -2.83 -21.82
C ASP A 35 0.59 -2.68 -21.92
N GLY A 36 -0.11 -2.64 -20.78
CA GLY A 36 -1.53 -2.33 -20.67
C GLY A 36 -1.90 -0.85 -20.89
N GLY A 37 -0.92 0.03 -21.06
CA GLY A 37 -1.12 1.46 -21.34
C GLY A 37 -1.40 2.34 -20.13
N TYR A 38 -1.20 1.84 -18.91
CA TYR A 38 -1.36 2.64 -17.69
C TYR A 38 -0.19 3.60 -17.51
N ALA A 39 -0.48 4.79 -16.95
CA ALA A 39 0.53 5.78 -16.57
C ALA A 39 0.94 5.68 -15.08
N GLY A 40 0.24 4.85 -14.30
CA GLY A 40 0.44 4.72 -12.86
C GLY A 40 0.15 3.32 -12.34
N ILE A 41 0.57 3.07 -11.11
CA ILE A 41 0.42 1.79 -10.42
C ILE A 41 0.02 2.00 -8.96
N GLU A 42 -0.84 1.11 -8.47
CA GLU A 42 -0.97 0.81 -7.06
C GLU A 42 -0.29 -0.54 -6.76
N ILE A 43 0.72 -0.53 -5.90
CA ILE A 43 1.46 -1.74 -5.53
C ILE A 43 1.24 -2.12 -4.08
N THR A 44 1.07 -3.41 -3.81
CA THR A 44 0.87 -3.93 -2.45
C THR A 44 2.20 -4.34 -1.80
N ASP A 45 2.19 -4.49 -0.47
CA ASP A 45 3.29 -5.04 0.32
C ASP A 45 3.66 -6.49 -0.02
N THR A 46 2.71 -7.25 -0.56
CA THR A 46 2.91 -8.62 -1.07
C THR A 46 3.54 -8.64 -2.47
N MET A 47 3.25 -7.63 -3.30
CA MET A 47 3.66 -7.58 -4.71
C MET A 47 4.94 -6.76 -4.97
N ILE A 48 5.37 -5.91 -4.02
CA ILE A 48 6.58 -5.08 -4.15
C ILE A 48 7.88 -5.89 -4.28
N GLY A 49 7.89 -7.13 -3.79
CA GLY A 49 8.98 -8.08 -3.95
C GLY A 49 10.35 -7.53 -3.57
N ARG A 50 11.33 -7.68 -4.46
CA ARG A 50 12.74 -7.29 -4.23
C ARG A 50 12.94 -5.79 -3.93
N TYR A 51 11.96 -4.96 -4.24
CA TYR A 51 12.00 -3.51 -4.02
C TYR A 51 11.62 -3.12 -2.58
N ALA A 52 11.16 -4.06 -1.76
CA ALA A 52 10.84 -3.80 -0.36
C ALA A 52 12.06 -3.17 0.36
N GLY A 53 11.89 -1.95 0.87
CA GLY A 53 12.96 -1.20 1.55
C GLY A 53 13.98 -0.53 0.62
N LYS A 54 13.74 -0.52 -0.69
CA LYS A 54 14.62 0.08 -1.71
C LYS A 54 13.89 1.10 -2.58
N PRO A 55 13.38 2.20 -1.99
CA PRO A 55 12.52 3.15 -2.71
C PRO A 55 13.22 3.78 -3.93
N ALA A 56 14.53 4.03 -3.86
CA ALA A 56 15.28 4.61 -4.98
C ALA A 56 15.38 3.65 -6.18
N GLU A 57 15.59 2.35 -5.93
CA GLU A 57 15.61 1.34 -7.00
C GLU A 57 14.22 1.18 -7.63
N PHE A 58 13.16 1.24 -6.81
CA PHE A 58 11.79 1.15 -7.33
C PHE A 58 11.40 2.39 -8.14
N ALA A 59 11.79 3.59 -7.69
CA ALA A 59 11.59 4.82 -8.46
C ALA A 59 12.28 4.77 -9.82
N ALA A 60 13.49 4.21 -9.90
CA ALA A 60 14.19 4.00 -11.16
C ALA A 60 13.44 3.01 -12.07
N ALA A 61 12.93 1.91 -11.51
CA ALA A 61 12.17 0.91 -12.26
C ALA A 61 10.85 1.47 -12.82
N LEU A 62 10.09 2.21 -12.01
CA LEU A 62 8.89 2.93 -12.42
C LEU A 62 9.18 3.89 -13.56
N LYS A 63 10.21 4.74 -13.40
CA LYS A 63 10.63 5.68 -14.44
C LYS A 63 11.01 4.98 -15.75
N SER A 64 11.73 3.87 -15.68
CA SER A 64 12.11 3.09 -16.87
C SER A 64 10.91 2.46 -17.59
N SER A 65 9.83 2.21 -16.85
CA SER A 65 8.57 1.65 -17.37
C SER A 65 7.56 2.73 -17.77
N GLY A 66 7.90 4.02 -17.62
CA GLY A 66 6.96 5.13 -17.85
C GLY A 66 5.82 5.23 -16.84
N LEU A 67 5.98 4.60 -15.66
CA LEU A 67 4.97 4.52 -14.62
C LEU A 67 5.25 5.50 -13.48
N THR A 68 4.18 5.89 -12.79
CA THR A 68 4.21 6.66 -11.54
C THR A 68 3.59 5.83 -10.41
N LEU A 69 4.15 5.92 -9.20
CA LEU A 69 3.47 5.36 -8.03
C LEU A 69 2.27 6.26 -7.69
N VAL A 70 1.07 5.69 -7.74
CA VAL A 70 -0.17 6.39 -7.35
C VAL A 70 -0.46 6.12 -5.88
N SER A 71 -0.33 4.87 -5.47
CA SER A 71 -0.58 4.42 -4.10
C SER A 71 0.23 3.18 -3.76
N PHE A 72 0.50 3.00 -2.47
CA PHE A 72 1.05 1.78 -1.92
C PHE A 72 0.05 1.20 -0.93
N ALA A 73 -0.42 -0.01 -1.16
CA ALA A 73 -1.41 -0.65 -0.32
C ALA A 73 -0.77 -1.68 0.63
N PHE A 74 -1.28 -1.80 1.85
CA PHE A 74 -0.89 -2.92 2.72
C PHE A 74 -2.03 -3.37 3.63
N GLY A 75 -2.05 -4.66 3.92
CA GLY A 75 -2.95 -5.27 4.90
C GLY A 75 -2.26 -5.58 6.23
N SER A 76 -3.05 -6.05 7.20
CA SER A 76 -2.50 -6.67 8.41
C SER A 76 -3.20 -7.98 8.71
N ARG A 77 -2.42 -8.94 9.23
CA ARG A 77 -2.96 -10.21 9.75
C ARG A 77 -3.82 -10.03 11.00
N SER A 78 -3.68 -8.90 11.72
CA SER A 78 -4.58 -8.54 12.81
C SER A 78 -5.93 -8.00 12.30
N GLY A 79 -6.05 -7.77 10.98
CA GLY A 79 -7.12 -7.02 10.36
C GLY A 79 -7.28 -5.61 10.94
N PHE A 80 -6.26 -5.08 11.61
CA PHE A 80 -6.29 -3.84 12.40
C PHE A 80 -7.30 -3.87 13.56
N THR A 81 -7.68 -5.06 14.05
CA THR A 81 -8.71 -5.21 15.09
C THR A 81 -8.24 -5.89 16.37
N LEU A 82 -6.94 -6.21 16.50
CA LEU A 82 -6.38 -6.86 17.70
C LEU A 82 -5.57 -5.88 18.54
N LYS A 83 -5.99 -5.66 19.78
CA LYS A 83 -5.38 -4.69 20.70
C LYS A 83 -3.88 -4.93 20.90
N ASP A 84 -3.48 -6.19 21.07
CA ASP A 84 -2.08 -6.55 21.33
C ASP A 84 -1.21 -6.50 20.07
N GLN A 85 -1.80 -6.22 18.89
CA GLN A 85 -1.09 -6.08 17.62
C GLN A 85 -1.00 -4.62 17.14
N ILE A 86 -1.60 -3.66 17.84
CA ILE A 86 -1.57 -2.24 17.48
C ILE A 86 -0.14 -1.76 17.24
N GLY A 87 0.82 -2.16 18.09
CA GLY A 87 2.23 -1.80 17.91
C GLY A 87 2.80 -2.30 16.59
N THR A 88 2.62 -3.58 16.28
CA THR A 88 3.08 -4.20 15.03
C THR A 88 2.42 -3.58 13.80
N ASP A 89 1.13 -3.26 13.87
CA ASP A 89 0.39 -2.59 12.80
C ASP A 89 0.97 -1.19 12.52
N LEU A 90 1.27 -0.42 13.57
CA LEU A 90 1.84 0.93 13.44
C LEU A 90 3.29 0.92 12.97
N GLU A 91 4.10 -0.06 13.37
CA GLU A 91 5.46 -0.23 12.84
C GLU A 91 5.42 -0.56 11.34
N THR A 92 4.48 -1.41 10.92
CA THR A 92 4.27 -1.72 9.50
C THR A 92 3.81 -0.49 8.72
N ALA A 93 2.84 0.26 9.25
CA ALA A 93 2.38 1.52 8.67
C ALA A 93 3.55 2.50 8.51
N LYS A 94 4.34 2.70 9.57
CA LYS A 94 5.50 3.59 9.54
C LYS A 94 6.51 3.18 8.47
N ARG A 95 6.84 1.89 8.38
CA ARG A 95 7.76 1.37 7.36
C ARG A 95 7.31 1.73 5.94
N TRP A 96 6.02 1.55 5.63
CA TRP A 96 5.51 1.83 4.30
C TRP A 96 5.30 3.32 4.04
N ILE A 97 4.97 4.10 5.06
CA ILE A 97 4.97 5.58 5.00
C ILE A 97 6.38 6.10 4.68
N ASP A 98 7.41 5.62 5.37
CA ASP A 98 8.80 6.01 5.12
C ASP A 98 9.24 5.63 3.70
N PHE A 99 8.80 4.47 3.19
CA PHE A 99 9.04 4.06 1.80
C PHE A 99 8.35 5.00 0.80
N VAL A 100 7.06 5.30 1.01
CA VAL A 100 6.25 6.14 0.12
C VAL A 100 6.68 7.60 0.14
N ALA A 101 7.30 8.09 1.22
CA ALA A 101 7.86 9.44 1.29
C ALA A 101 8.87 9.76 0.16
N ALA A 102 9.47 8.75 -0.48
CA ALA A 102 10.32 8.92 -1.65
C ALA A 102 9.56 9.20 -2.97
N PHE A 103 8.23 9.14 -2.97
CA PHE A 103 7.37 9.24 -4.15
C PHE A 103 6.37 10.40 -4.00
N PRO A 104 6.74 11.62 -4.42
CA PRO A 104 5.89 12.79 -4.23
C PRO A 104 4.47 12.62 -4.79
N GLY A 105 3.49 12.76 -3.90
CA GLY A 105 2.08 12.67 -4.22
C GLY A 105 1.51 11.25 -4.35
N ALA A 106 2.31 10.21 -4.10
CA ALA A 106 1.77 8.89 -3.82
C ALA A 106 1.18 8.87 -2.39
N LEU A 107 0.17 8.02 -2.18
CA LEU A 107 -0.44 7.80 -0.85
C LEU A 107 -0.16 6.39 -0.35
N VAL A 108 -0.35 6.19 0.95
CA VAL A 108 -0.44 4.85 1.54
C VAL A 108 -1.91 4.51 1.74
N SER A 109 -2.37 3.39 1.19
CA SER A 109 -3.71 2.86 1.42
C SER A 109 -3.64 1.72 2.43
N MET A 110 -4.38 1.85 3.53
CA MET A 110 -4.50 0.78 4.51
C MET A 110 -5.70 -0.10 4.17
N GLY A 111 -5.50 -1.42 4.23
CA GLY A 111 -6.59 -2.38 4.06
C GLY A 111 -7.72 -2.16 5.08
N SER A 112 -8.93 -2.58 4.71
CA SER A 112 -10.11 -2.44 5.57
C SER A 112 -10.02 -3.26 6.84
N ALA A 113 -10.65 -2.75 7.90
CA ALA A 113 -10.74 -3.44 9.18
C ALA A 113 -11.45 -4.78 8.98
N THR A 114 -10.71 -5.87 9.17
CA THR A 114 -11.22 -7.22 8.96
C THR A 114 -11.30 -7.92 10.32
N LEU A 115 -12.47 -8.42 10.68
CA LEU A 115 -12.64 -9.22 11.89
C LEU A 115 -11.95 -10.58 11.69
N VAL A 116 -10.75 -10.73 12.24
CA VAL A 116 -9.95 -11.96 12.14
C VAL A 116 -10.05 -12.86 13.38
N SER A 117 -10.76 -12.40 14.41
CA SER A 117 -11.06 -13.19 15.61
C SER A 117 -12.34 -12.73 16.28
N ASP A 118 -12.93 -13.62 17.09
CA ASP A 118 -14.16 -13.37 17.83
C ASP A 118 -14.04 -12.17 18.79
N GLY A 119 -15.21 -11.66 19.19
CA GLY A 119 -15.36 -10.60 20.19
C GLY A 119 -16.39 -9.54 19.78
N PRO A 120 -16.68 -8.58 20.68
CA PRO A 120 -17.64 -7.51 20.40
C PRO A 120 -17.19 -6.64 19.23
N ARG A 121 -18.08 -6.46 18.24
CA ARG A 121 -17.80 -5.68 17.03
C ARG A 121 -17.40 -4.23 17.35
N ASP A 122 -18.04 -3.60 18.33
CA ASP A 122 -17.75 -2.21 18.72
C ASP A 122 -16.31 -2.06 19.23
N GLY A 123 -15.82 -3.03 20.01
CA GLY A 123 -14.44 -3.03 20.48
C GLY A 123 -13.44 -3.17 19.34
N LYS A 124 -13.78 -3.94 18.31
CA LYS A 124 -12.94 -4.17 17.13
C LYS A 124 -12.85 -2.90 16.27
N PHE A 125 -13.96 -2.19 16.07
CA PHE A 125 -13.95 -0.90 15.38
C PHE A 125 -13.24 0.19 16.17
N ALA A 126 -13.35 0.21 17.51
CA ALA A 126 -12.60 1.14 18.34
C ALA A 126 -11.08 0.94 18.18
N ILE A 127 -10.62 -0.31 18.15
CA ILE A 127 -9.21 -0.64 17.91
C ILE A 127 -8.78 -0.20 16.50
N ALA A 128 -9.56 -0.50 15.47
CA ALA A 128 -9.24 -0.10 14.10
C ALA A 128 -9.17 1.43 13.96
N ALA A 129 -10.11 2.16 14.55
CA ALA A 129 -10.10 3.62 14.57
C ALA A 129 -8.83 4.18 15.25
N GLU A 130 -8.39 3.56 16.35
CA GLU A 130 -7.13 3.94 17.00
C GLU A 130 -5.93 3.75 16.08
N VAL A 131 -5.84 2.60 15.39
CA VAL A 131 -4.75 2.30 14.45
C VAL A 131 -4.76 3.29 13.28
N TYR A 132 -5.90 3.49 12.63
CA TYR A 132 -6.00 4.39 11.47
C TYR A 132 -5.70 5.84 11.82
N ASN A 133 -6.20 6.35 12.96
CA ASN A 133 -5.90 7.72 13.38
C ASN A 133 -4.40 7.92 13.64
N LYS A 134 -3.77 6.96 14.34
CA LYS A 134 -2.32 7.01 14.60
C LYS A 134 -1.49 6.89 13.32
N ALA A 135 -1.88 6.02 12.39
CA ALA A 135 -1.24 5.91 11.07
C ALA A 135 -1.39 7.21 10.26
N GLY A 136 -2.57 7.84 10.28
CA GLY A 136 -2.81 9.15 9.68
C GLY A 136 -1.92 10.26 10.25
N GLU A 137 -1.69 10.25 11.56
CA GLU A 137 -0.72 11.17 12.19
C GLU A 137 0.73 10.92 11.75
N LEU A 138 1.13 9.65 11.62
CA LEU A 138 2.45 9.28 11.10
C LEU A 138 2.62 9.77 9.66
N GLY A 139 1.62 9.52 8.81
CA GLY A 139 1.61 9.98 7.41
C GLY A 139 1.74 11.50 7.31
N ARG A 140 0.92 12.24 8.05
CA ARG A 140 0.96 13.71 8.07
C ARG A 140 2.32 14.25 8.47
N LYS A 141 3.00 13.63 9.45
CA LYS A 141 4.37 14.02 9.86
C LYS A 141 5.40 13.76 8.76
N ALA A 142 5.21 12.71 7.97
CA ALA A 142 6.09 12.35 6.85
C ALA A 142 5.74 13.06 5.52
N GLY A 143 4.65 13.83 5.47
CA GLY A 143 4.16 14.44 4.23
C GLY A 143 3.50 13.44 3.27
N VAL A 144 3.04 12.30 3.79
CA VAL A 144 2.38 11.23 3.03
C VAL A 144 0.93 11.14 3.45
N GLN A 145 0.01 11.16 2.49
CA GLN A 145 -1.40 10.92 2.78
C GLN A 145 -1.61 9.43 3.09
N VAL A 146 -2.36 9.15 4.16
CA VAL A 146 -2.84 7.80 4.49
C VAL A 146 -4.34 7.77 4.23
N ALA A 147 -4.80 6.75 3.50
CA ALA A 147 -6.19 6.51 3.14
C ALA A 147 -6.69 5.18 3.70
#